data_AF-A0A8T5J7R2-F1
#
_entry.id   AF-A0A8T5J7R2-F1
#
_cell.length_a   1.000
_cell.length_b   1.000
_cell.length_c   1.000
_cell.angle_alpha   90.00
_cell.angle_beta   90.00
_cell.angle_gamma   90.00
#
_symmetry.space_group_name_H-M   'P 1'
#
loop_
_entity.id
_entity.type
_entity.pdbx_description
1 polymer ?
#
loop_
_entity_poly.entity_id
_entity_poly.type
_entity_poly.pdbx_seq_one_letter_code
_entity_poly.pdbx_strand_id
1 'polypeptide(L)' 'MNKISIVCGSFHEEEMKIMLDFARKQCEIEGLEISEVVWVPGAMEVPLALSRLIENGGIDGAACLGIIEKGSTQHGLAMG' A
#
# COMPACT_ATOMS: atom_id res chain seq x y z
N MET A 1 13.48 16.42 0.34
CA MET A 1 12.57 15.56 -0.43
C MET A 1 11.74 14.83 0.61
N ASN A 2 10.41 14.85 0.52
CA ASN A 2 9.58 14.10 1.46
C ASN A 2 9.61 12.63 1.06
N LYS A 3 9.92 11.75 2.01
CA LYS A 3 10.04 10.31 1.78
C LYS A 3 8.73 9.64 2.14
N ILE A 4 8.22 8.81 1.24
CA ILE A 4 7.05 7.99 1.51
C ILE A 4 7.36 6.51 1.32
N SER A 5 6.69 5.65 2.08
CA SER A 5 6.67 4.20 1.83
C SER A 5 5.34 3.76 1.26
N ILE A 6 5.34 2.66 0.50
CA ILE A 6 4.11 2.09 -0.07
C ILE A 6 3.97 0.65 0.43
N VAL A 7 2.81 0.30 0.96
CA VAL A 7 2.45 -1.09 1.30
C VAL A 7 1.42 -1.58 0.30
N CYS A 8 1.72 -2.67 -0.40
CA CYS A 8 0.88 -3.27 -1.43
C CYS A 8 0.39 -4.65 -1.00
N GLY A 9 -0.92 -4.87 -1.08
CA GLY A 9 -1.48 -6.23 -1.08
C GLY A 9 -1.08 -6.99 -2.35
N SER A 10 -0.98 -8.32 -2.26
CA SER A 10 -0.68 -9.21 -3.39
C SER A 10 -1.93 -9.82 -4.03
N PHE A 11 -3.12 -9.63 -3.45
CA PHE A 11 -4.38 -10.02 -4.07
C PHE A 11 -4.65 -9.15 -5.31
N HIS A 12 -5.08 -9.75 -6.43
CA HIS A 12 -5.20 -9.07 -7.74
C HIS A 12 -3.89 -8.44 -8.22
N GLU A 13 -2.84 -9.25 -8.36
CA GLU A 13 -1.47 -8.78 -8.62
C GLU A 13 -1.35 -7.90 -9.88
N GLU A 14 -2.10 -8.20 -10.95
CA GLU A 14 -2.05 -7.42 -12.20
C GLU A 14 -2.61 -6.00 -11.99
N GLU A 15 -3.79 -5.89 -11.38
CA GLU A 15 -4.43 -4.63 -11.03
C GLU A 15 -3.60 -3.85 -10.01
N MET A 16 -3.02 -4.54 -9.03
CA MET A 16 -2.13 -3.97 -8.03
C MET A 16 -0.87 -3.37 -8.65
N LYS A 17 -0.28 -4.02 -9.66
CA LYS A 17 0.86 -3.46 -10.41
C LYS A 17 0.47 -2.17 -11.14
N ILE A 18 -0.72 -2.14 -11.75
CA ILE A 18 -1.24 -0.92 -12.39
C ILE A 18 -1.42 0.19 -11.35
N MET A 19 -2.06 -0.10 -10.21
CA MET A 19 -2.22 0.87 -9.11
C MET A 19 -0.88 1.39 -8.59
N LEU A 20 0.10 0.51 -8.41
CA LEU A 20 1.44 0.88 -7.97
C LEU A 20 2.14 1.78 -8.99
N ASP A 21 2.01 1.51 -10.29
CA ASP A 21 2.58 2.35 -11.34
C ASP A 21 1.95 3.75 -11.37
N PHE A 22 0.63 3.85 -11.12
CA PHE A 22 -0.02 5.15 -10.95
C PHE A 22 0.48 5.88 -9.70
N ALA A 23 0.63 5.18 -8.56
CA ALA A 23 1.16 5.76 -7.34
C ALA A 23 2.59 6.29 -7.55
N ARG A 24 3.46 5.54 -8.25
CA ARG A 24 4.82 5.97 -8.61
C ARG A 24 4.83 7.24 -9.46
N LYS A 25 4.02 7.27 -10.52
CA LYS A 25 3.89 8.45 -11.38
C LYS A 25 3.41 9.68 -10.60
N GLN A 26 2.46 9.50 -9.67
CA GLN A 26 2.01 10.60 -8.83
C GLN A 26 3.13 11.11 -7.92
N CYS A 27 3.94 10.22 -7.35
CA CYS A 27 5.09 10.63 -6.54
C CYS A 27 6.09 11.45 -7.35
N GLU A 28 6.36 11.06 -8.60
CA GLU A 28 7.23 11.83 -9.50
C GLU A 28 6.68 13.23 -9.79
N ILE A 29 5.38 13.35 -10.04
CA ILE A 29 4.70 14.65 -10.29
C ILE A 29 4.80 15.57 -9.07
N GLU A 30 4.62 15.01 -7.87
CA GLU A 30 4.65 15.75 -6.59
C GLU A 30 6.06 15.95 -6.03
N GLY A 31 7.09 15.38 -6.67
CA GLY A 31 8.47 15.44 -6.17
C GLY A 31 8.70 14.66 -4.86
N LEU A 32 7.96 13.57 -4.64
CA LEU A 32 8.10 12.67 -3.50
C LEU A 32 9.11 11.56 -3.80
N GLU A 33 9.93 11.20 -2.81
CA GLU A 33 10.84 10.07 -2.89
C GLU A 33 10.17 8.82 -2.32
N ILE A 34 10.12 7.73 -3.10
CA ILE A 34 9.65 6.44 -2.59
C ILE A 34 10.82 5.74 -1.89
N SER A 35 10.75 5.63 -0.57
CA SER A 35 11.77 4.99 0.27
C SER A 35 11.78 3.48 0.07
N GLU A 36 10.61 2.84 0.17
CA GLU A 36 10.45 1.41 -0.04
C GLU A 36 9.02 1.05 -0.48
N VAL A 37 8.91 -0.11 -1.12
CA VAL A 37 7.63 -0.75 -1.47
C VAL A 37 7.58 -2.13 -0.81
N VAL A 38 6.70 -2.31 0.15
CA VAL A 38 6.51 -3.57 0.89
C VAL A 38 5.31 -4.31 0.34
N TRP A 39 5.50 -5.57 -0.04
CA TRP A 39 4.40 -6.45 -0.46
C TRP A 39 3.94 -7.32 0.70
N VAL A 40 2.63 -7.43 0.88
CA VAL A 40 1.99 -8.26 1.90
C VAL A 40 0.92 -9.17 1.28
N PRO A 41 0.60 -10.33 1.88
CA PRO A 41 -0.36 -11.28 1.32
C PRO A 41 -1.74 -10.65 1.00
N GLY A 42 -2.29 -9.83 1.89
CA GLY A 42 -3.55 -9.14 1.68
C GLY A 42 -3.74 -7.91 2.57
N ALA A 43 -4.95 -7.35 2.52
CA ALA A 43 -5.29 -6.10 3.22
C ALA A 43 -5.17 -6.19 4.75
N MET A 44 -5.33 -7.39 5.33
CA MET A 44 -5.28 -7.60 6.78
C MET A 44 -3.86 -7.49 7.34
N GLU A 45 -2.83 -7.72 6.52
CA GLU A 45 -1.43 -7.60 6.93
C GLU A 45 -0.89 -6.17 6.76
N VAL A 46 -1.58 -5.32 6.00
CA VAL A 46 -1.18 -3.93 5.72
C VAL A 46 -0.97 -3.11 7.00
N PRO A 47 -1.88 -3.12 8.01
CA PRO A 47 -1.69 -2.31 9.21
C PRO A 47 -0.42 -2.67 9.99
N LEU A 48 -0.08 -3.95 10.07
CA LEU A 48 1.12 -4.41 10.77
C LEU A 48 2.40 -4.03 10.02
N ALA A 49 2.41 -4.18 8.68
CA ALA A 49 3.53 -3.75 7.86
C ALA A 49 3.73 -2.23 7.97
N LEU A 50 2.64 -1.46 7.91
CA LEU A 50 2.67 0.00 8.07
C LEU A 50 3.20 0.42 9.44
N SER A 51 2.75 -0.22 10.54
CA SER A 51 3.23 0.09 11.89
C SER A 51 4.75 -0.01 11.98
N ARG A 52 5.32 -1.10 11.43
CA ARG A 52 6.77 -1.32 11.41
C ARG A 52 7.52 -0.28 10.59
N LEU A 53 6.96 0.16 9.46
CA LEU A 53 7.55 1.21 8.63
C LEU A 53 7.60 2.56 9.36
N ILE A 54 6.53 2.90 10.06
CA ILE A 54 6.46 4.13 10.86
C ILE A 54 7.42 4.05 12.05
N GLU A 55 7.47 2.91 12.75
CA GLU A 55 8.35 2.69 13.90
C GLU A 55 9.84 2.75 13.55
N ASN A 56 10.22 2.25 12.37
CA ASN A 56 11.61 2.33 11.88
C ASN A 56 12.07 3.77 11.61
N GLY A 57 11.12 4.70 11.45
CA GLY A 57 11.39 6.09 11.10
C GLY A 57 11.93 6.25 9.67
N GLY A 58 12.26 7.49 9.29
CA GLY A 58 12.85 7.79 7.98
C GLY A 58 11.86 8.01 6.84
N ILE A 59 10.56 8.06 7.15
CA ILE A 59 9.50 8.46 6.22
C ILE A 59 8.66 9.58 6.82
N ASP A 60 8.18 10.46 5.94
CA ASP A 60 7.25 11.55 6.26
C ASP A 60 5.79 11.12 6.09
N GLY A 61 5.55 10.01 5.38
CA GLY A 61 4.22 9.44 5.16
C GLY A 61 4.25 8.05 4.54
N ALA A 62 3.06 7.46 4.35
CA ALA A 62 2.92 6.18 3.69
C ALA A 62 1.61 6.06 2.93
N ALA A 63 1.60 5.25 1.87
CA ALA A 63 0.41 4.88 1.11
C ALA A 63 0.12 3.37 1.24
N CYS A 64 -1.14 3.02 1.41
CA CYS A 64 -1.60 1.63 1.48
C CYS A 64 -2.45 1.33 0.25
N LEU A 65 -2.01 0.36 -0.55
CA LEU A 65 -2.68 -0.07 -1.77
C LEU A 65 -3.20 -1.50 -1.59
N GLY A 66 -4.46 -1.72 -1.90
CA GLY A 66 -5.09 -3.03 -1.82
C GLY A 66 -6.47 -3.02 -2.47
N ILE A 67 -6.90 -4.20 -2.90
CA ILE A 67 -8.22 -4.43 -3.49
C ILE A 67 -8.98 -5.38 -2.56
N ILE A 68 -10.12 -4.93 -2.04
CA ILE A 68 -11.04 -5.75 -1.26
C ILE A 68 -12.31 -5.92 -2.09
N GLU A 69 -12.61 -7.17 -2.45
CA GLU A 69 -13.82 -7.48 -3.21
C GLU A 69 -14.97 -7.91 -2.32
N LYS A 70 -16.19 -7.58 -2.75
CA LYS A 70 -17.39 -8.07 -2.10
C LYS A 70 -17.74 -9.47 -2.60
N GLY A 71 -17.39 -10.48 -1.79
CA GLY A 71 -17.79 -11.87 -2.02
C GLY A 71 -19.24 -12.17 -1.59
N SER A 72 -19.60 -13.47 -1.61
CA SER A 72 -20.93 -13.96 -1.19
C SER A 72 -21.14 -14.01 0.33
N THR A 73 -20.11 -13.68 1.11
CA THR A 73 -20.15 -13.66 2.58
C THR A 73 -19.85 -12.24 3.08
N GLN A 74 -20.10 -11.97 4.36
CA GLN A 74 -19.83 -10.67 4.98
C GLN A 74 -18.34 -10.39 5.25
N HIS A 75 -17.42 -11.26 4.80
CA HIS A 75 -15.98 -11.10 5.06
C HIS A 75 -15.40 -9.82 4.48
N GLY A 76 -15.77 -9.44 3.25
CA GLY A 76 -15.29 -8.18 2.65
C GLY A 76 -15.66 -6.96 3.51
N LEU A 77 -16.88 -6.91 4.03
CA LEU A 77 -17.35 -5.84 4.92
C LEU A 77 -16.57 -5.77 6.24
N ALA A 78 -16.12 -6.91 6.76
CA ALA A 78 -15.33 -6.96 7.99
C ALA A 78 -13.87 -6.53 7.77
N MET A 79 -13.36 -6.64 6.54
CA MET A 79 -11.98 -6.29 6.18
C MET A 79 -11.81 -4.81 5.81
N GLY A 80 -12.86 -4.16 5.27
CA GLY A 80 -12.84 -2.76 4.87
C GLY A 80 -14.08 -2.33 4.09
#